data_AF-A0A543KM16-F1
#
_entry.id   AF-A0A543KM16-F1
#
_cell.length_a   1.000
_cell.length_b   1.000
_cell.length_c   1.000
_cell.angle_alpha   90.00
_cell.angle_beta   90.00
_cell.angle_gamma   90.00
#
_symmetry.space_group_name_H-M   'P 1'
#
loop_
_entity.id
_entity.type
_entity.pdbx_description
1 polymer ?
#
loop_
_entity_poly.entity_id
_entity_poly.type
_entity_poly.pdbx_seq_one_letter_code
_entity_poly.pdbx_strand_id
1 'polypeptide(L)'
;MVMGLPLHPLAVHFAVAVGMVAPVAALVAVLLPRFRTWLGWGLPALAVLGAIVLRLTVSFGDMLEDSDPAYDTPAVDTHSDWGELAGNAGTVLAVAAVLLWLTTSPTARRRWTSRWPSWLTLLAQVATALAAIATLVLTVLAGHTGASAVWGG
;
A
#
# COMPACT_ATOMS: atom_id res chain seq x y z
N MET A 1 -3.81 10.67 20.98
CA MET A 1 -4.75 9.62 21.46
C MET A 1 -6.06 9.75 20.71
N VAL A 2 -6.68 8.65 20.32
CA VAL A 2 -8.07 8.59 19.83
C VAL A 2 -8.78 7.59 20.73
N MET A 3 -9.91 7.98 21.33
CA MET A 3 -10.69 7.12 22.23
C MET A 3 -9.87 6.49 23.39
N GLY A 4 -8.92 7.23 23.97
CA GLY A 4 -8.16 6.76 25.14
C GLY A 4 -7.11 5.67 24.88
N LEU A 5 -6.92 5.27 23.63
CA LEU A 5 -5.80 4.43 23.22
C LEU A 5 -4.64 5.31 22.70
N PRO A 6 -3.36 4.90 22.88
CA PRO A 6 -2.27 5.52 22.16
C PRO A 6 -2.64 5.53 20.68
N LEU A 7 -2.36 6.60 19.93
CA LEU A 7 -2.72 6.66 18.51
C LEU A 7 -2.06 5.51 17.72
N HIS A 8 -0.94 5.02 18.26
CA HIS A 8 0.02 4.14 17.64
C HIS A 8 -0.52 2.75 17.24
N PRO A 9 -1.23 1.97 18.10
CA PRO A 9 -1.74 0.66 17.67
C PRO A 9 -2.78 0.78 16.57
N LEU A 10 -3.66 1.77 16.63
CA LEU A 10 -4.75 1.90 15.65
C LEU A 10 -4.22 2.28 14.26
N ALA A 11 -3.19 3.13 14.20
CA ALA A 11 -2.50 3.47 12.96
C ALA A 11 -1.85 2.22 12.32
N VAL A 12 -1.12 1.43 13.12
CA VAL A 12 -0.45 0.21 12.64
C VAL A 12 -1.46 -0.85 12.18
N HIS A 13 -2.55 -1.10 12.93
CA HIS A 13 -3.57 -2.06 12.52
C HIS A 13 -4.25 -1.64 11.21
N PHE A 14 -4.53 -0.35 11.05
CA PHE A 14 -5.11 0.17 9.83
C PHE A 14 -4.13 0.06 8.65
N ALA A 15 -2.85 0.33 8.88
CA ALA A 15 -1.78 0.18 7.89
C ALA A 15 -1.65 -1.26 7.39
N VAL A 16 -1.61 -2.24 8.31
CA VAL A 16 -1.57 -3.66 7.94
C VAL A 16 -2.84 -4.06 7.19
N ALA A 17 -4.02 -3.65 7.65
CA ALA A 17 -5.27 -3.98 6.98
C ALA A 17 -5.33 -3.42 5.54
N VAL A 18 -4.99 -2.13 5.36
CA VAL A 18 -5.02 -1.50 4.03
C VAL A 18 -3.91 -2.02 3.12
N GLY A 19 -2.73 -2.31 3.69
CA GLY A 19 -1.59 -2.96 3.02
C GLY A 19 -1.88 -4.37 2.52
N MET A 20 -2.93 -5.03 3.03
CA MET A 20 -3.43 -6.31 2.50
C MET A 20 -4.61 -6.13 1.54
N VAL A 21 -5.60 -5.31 1.91
CA VAL A 21 -6.85 -5.20 1.14
C VAL A 21 -6.65 -4.47 -0.18
N ALA A 22 -5.90 -3.38 -0.21
CA ALA A 22 -5.67 -2.59 -1.42
C ALA A 22 -4.96 -3.39 -2.54
N PRO A 23 -3.82 -4.07 -2.29
CA PRO A 23 -3.18 -4.87 -3.33
C PRO A 23 -3.98 -6.11 -3.74
N VAL A 24 -4.74 -6.75 -2.84
CA VAL A 24 -5.66 -7.84 -3.24
C VAL A 24 -6.74 -7.33 -4.18
N ALA A 25 -7.37 -6.19 -3.88
CA ALA A 25 -8.35 -5.57 -4.76
C ALA A 25 -7.74 -5.21 -6.12
N ALA A 26 -6.49 -4.71 -6.13
CA ALA A 26 -5.76 -4.42 -7.36
C ALA A 26 -5.46 -5.68 -8.18
N LEU A 27 -5.02 -6.77 -7.56
CA LEU A 27 -4.81 -8.06 -8.23
C LEU A 27 -6.11 -8.61 -8.81
N VAL A 28 -7.20 -8.57 -8.04
CA VAL A 28 -8.53 -8.97 -8.52
C VAL A 28 -8.93 -8.14 -9.74
N ALA A 29 -8.70 -6.82 -9.73
CA ALA A 29 -8.99 -5.96 -10.87
C ALA A 29 -8.12 -6.27 -12.09
N VAL A 30 -6.85 -6.63 -11.90
CA VAL A 30 -5.97 -7.04 -13.01
C VAL A 30 -6.44 -8.37 -13.61
N LEU A 31 -6.63 -9.39 -12.77
CA LEU A 31 -6.92 -10.77 -13.18
C LEU A 31 -8.36 -10.95 -13.69
N LEU A 32 -9.32 -10.20 -13.13
CA LEU A 32 -10.74 -10.37 -13.39
C LEU A 32 -11.35 -9.05 -13.90
N PRO A 33 -11.39 -8.81 -15.23
CA PRO A 33 -11.85 -7.54 -15.81
C PRO A 33 -13.25 -7.11 -15.37
N ARG A 34 -14.13 -8.06 -15.05
CA ARG A 34 -15.48 -7.81 -14.54
C ARG A 34 -15.51 -7.00 -13.23
N PHE A 35 -14.46 -7.06 -12.42
CA PHE A 35 -14.38 -6.31 -11.16
C PHE A 35 -13.87 -4.88 -11.36
N ARG A 36 -13.30 -4.54 -12.52
CA ARG A 36 -12.81 -3.17 -12.80
C ARG A 36 -13.95 -2.16 -12.79
N THR A 37 -15.10 -2.53 -13.35
CA THR A 37 -16.30 -1.69 -13.36
C THR A 37 -16.98 -1.63 -12.00
N TRP A 38 -17.01 -2.74 -11.26
CA TRP A 38 -17.60 -2.81 -9.92
C TRP A 38 -16.79 -1.98 -8.91
N LEU A 39 -15.46 -2.12 -8.91
CA LEU A 39 -14.58 -1.31 -8.06
C LEU A 39 -14.54 0.15 -8.51
N GLY A 40 -14.59 0.41 -9.83
CA GLY A 40 -14.66 1.75 -10.39
C GLY A 40 -13.56 2.68 -9.87
N TRP A 41 -13.94 3.88 -9.42
CA TRP A 41 -13.03 4.85 -8.80
C TRP A 41 -12.60 4.45 -7.37
N GLY A 42 -13.29 3.48 -6.76
CA GLY A 42 -12.97 2.98 -5.43
C GLY A 42 -11.61 2.29 -5.37
N LEU A 43 -11.19 1.60 -6.44
CA LEU A 43 -9.85 0.97 -6.50
C LEU A 43 -8.71 1.99 -6.38
N PRO A 44 -8.60 3.01 -7.27
CA PRO A 44 -7.53 3.99 -7.13
C PRO A 44 -7.64 4.81 -5.85
N ALA A 45 -8.85 5.11 -5.37
CA ALA A 45 -9.03 5.80 -4.08
C ALA A 45 -8.51 4.96 -2.91
N LEU A 46 -8.81 3.67 -2.87
CA LEU A 46 -8.32 2.73 -1.86
C LEU A 46 -6.79 2.60 -1.91
N ALA A 47 -6.21 2.49 -3.10
CA ALA A 47 -4.76 2.37 -3.26
C ALA A 47 -4.03 3.65 -2.83
N VAL A 48 -4.55 4.84 -3.18
CA VAL A 48 -4.01 6.13 -2.74
C VAL A 48 -4.12 6.29 -1.22
N LEU A 49 -5.27 5.94 -0.64
CA LEU A 49 -5.44 5.95 0.81
C LEU A 49 -4.44 4.99 1.49
N GLY A 50 -4.26 3.79 0.93
CA GLY A 50 -3.29 2.81 1.41
C GLY A 50 -1.86 3.35 1.40
N ALA A 51 -1.43 3.98 0.31
CA ALA A 51 -0.12 4.60 0.22
C ALA A 51 0.09 5.68 1.28
N ILE A 52 -0.89 6.56 1.49
CA ILE A 52 -0.85 7.62 2.50
C ILE A 52 -0.70 7.01 3.90
N VAL A 53 -1.55 6.03 4.23
CA VAL A 53 -1.54 5.38 5.55
C VAL A 53 -0.22 4.66 5.81
N LEU A 54 0.29 3.89 4.85
CA LEU A 54 1.56 3.19 4.98
C LEU A 54 2.72 4.17 5.20
N ARG A 55 2.81 5.25 4.41
CA ARG A 55 3.87 6.25 4.57
C ARG A 55 3.77 7.04 5.88
N LEU A 56 2.56 7.39 6.32
CA LEU A 56 2.37 8.02 7.63
C LEU A 56 2.78 7.08 8.77
N THR A 57 2.53 5.78 8.63
CA THR A 57 2.91 4.79 9.64
C THR A 57 4.43 4.67 9.74
N VAL A 58 5.15 4.68 8.62
CA VAL A 58 6.62 4.73 8.60
C VAL A 58 7.11 5.99 9.33
N SER A 59 6.60 7.17 8.95
CA SER A 59 7.02 8.43 9.59
C SER A 59 6.73 8.47 11.10
N PHE A 60 5.65 7.84 11.56
CA PHE A 60 5.38 7.72 13.00
C PHE A 60 6.29 6.72 13.69
N GLY A 61 6.73 5.67 12.98
CA GLY A 61 7.75 4.73 13.44
C GLY A 61 9.09 5.44 13.64
N ASP A 62 9.57 6.15 12.60
CA ASP A 62 10.82 6.91 12.65
C ASP A 62 10.83 7.92 13.81
N MET A 63 9.73 8.66 13.98
CA MET A 63 9.58 9.60 15.10
C MET A 63 9.62 8.94 16.48
N LEU A 64 9.16 7.68 16.59
CA LEU A 64 9.19 6.93 17.84
C LEU A 64 10.61 6.42 18.12
N GLU A 65 11.26 5.88 17.10
CA GLU A 65 12.65 5.41 17.16
C GLU A 65 13.60 6.54 17.59
N ASP A 66 13.45 7.73 16.99
CA ASP A 66 14.22 8.93 17.33
C ASP A 66 13.91 9.49 18.74
N SER A 67 12.77 9.12 19.33
CA SER A 67 12.31 9.72 20.60
C SER A 67 12.96 9.12 21.85
N ASP A 68 13.44 7.89 21.78
CA ASP A 68 14.05 7.18 22.92
C ASP A 68 15.08 6.15 22.41
N PRO A 69 16.36 6.24 22.85
CA PRO A 69 17.40 5.26 22.51
C PRO A 69 17.05 3.80 22.85
N ALA A 70 16.05 3.55 23.69
CA ALA A 70 15.55 2.21 23.95
C ALA A 70 14.95 1.53 22.70
N TYR A 71 14.54 2.30 21.69
CA TYR A 71 14.01 1.77 20.43
C TYR A 71 15.07 1.57 19.33
N ASP A 72 16.27 2.13 19.51
CA ASP A 72 17.42 1.93 18.61
C ASP A 72 18.01 0.53 18.81
N THR A 73 17.41 -0.45 18.14
CA THR A 73 17.79 -1.86 18.25
C THR A 73 17.76 -2.51 16.87
N PRO A 74 18.65 -3.47 16.58
CA PRO A 74 18.69 -4.11 15.25
C PRO A 74 17.37 -4.75 14.81
N ALA A 75 16.54 -5.18 15.76
CA ALA A 75 15.22 -5.75 15.48
C ALA A 75 14.20 -4.69 15.04
N VAL A 76 14.23 -3.49 15.64
CA VAL A 76 13.39 -2.35 15.25
C VAL A 76 13.85 -1.80 13.91
N ASP A 77 15.16 -1.63 13.68
CA ASP A 77 15.71 -1.18 12.40
C ASP A 77 15.26 -2.10 11.25
N THR A 78 15.38 -3.42 11.46
CA THR A 78 14.93 -4.41 10.47
C THR A 78 13.43 -4.28 10.19
N HIS A 79 12.60 -4.05 11.21
CA HIS A 79 11.17 -3.79 11.02
C HIS A 79 10.92 -2.50 10.24
N SER A 80 11.63 -1.43 10.59
CA SER A 80 11.54 -0.11 9.95
C SER A 80 11.89 -0.19 8.47
N ASP A 81 13.00 -0.84 8.11
CA ASP A 81 13.43 -1.06 6.72
C ASP A 81 12.35 -1.73 5.86
N TRP A 82 11.76 -2.83 6.37
CA TRP A 82 10.67 -3.50 5.66
C TRP A 82 9.40 -2.64 5.58
N GLY A 83 9.11 -1.87 6.62
CA GLY A 83 8.02 -0.90 6.64
C GLY A 83 8.19 0.18 5.58
N GLU A 84 9.39 0.73 5.43
CA GLU A 84 9.71 1.71 4.41
C GLU A 84 9.52 1.14 3.00
N LEU A 85 10.06 -0.06 2.75
CA LEU A 85 9.88 -0.76 1.48
C LEU A 85 8.39 -1.02 1.18
N ALA A 86 7.59 -1.41 2.18
CA ALA A 86 6.16 -1.60 2.04
C ALA A 86 5.44 -0.29 1.68
N GLY A 87 5.80 0.83 2.33
CA GLY A 87 5.26 2.15 1.99
C GLY A 87 5.62 2.62 0.58
N ASN A 88 6.85 2.34 0.14
CA ASN A 88 7.31 2.65 -1.22
C ASN A 88 6.56 1.81 -2.26
N ALA A 89 6.43 0.50 -2.02
CA ALA A 89 5.64 -0.38 -2.89
C ALA A 89 4.16 0.02 -2.95
N GLY A 90 3.57 0.39 -1.81
CA GLY A 90 2.20 0.91 -1.74
C GLY A 90 2.02 2.21 -2.54
N THR A 91 3.01 3.09 -2.54
CA THR A 91 3.02 4.32 -3.35
C THR A 91 3.06 4.00 -4.85
N VAL A 92 3.92 3.07 -5.27
CA VAL A 92 3.95 2.60 -6.66
C VAL A 92 2.62 1.97 -7.05
N LEU A 93 2.02 1.17 -6.17
CA LEU A 93 0.70 0.57 -6.38
C LEU A 93 -0.39 1.64 -6.55
N ALA A 94 -0.38 2.71 -5.76
CA ALA A 94 -1.33 3.81 -5.88
C ALA A 94 -1.27 4.46 -7.28
N VAL A 95 -0.06 4.78 -7.74
CA VAL A 95 0.15 5.34 -9.08
C VAL A 95 -0.30 4.36 -10.16
N ALA A 96 0.11 3.09 -10.06
CA ALA A 96 -0.26 2.06 -11.02
C ALA A 96 -1.77 1.81 -11.08
N ALA A 97 -2.45 1.80 -9.93
CA ALA A 97 -3.91 1.64 -9.85
C ALA A 97 -4.67 2.82 -10.46
N VAL A 98 -4.18 4.06 -10.27
CA VAL A 98 -4.71 5.25 -10.95
C VAL A 98 -4.55 5.11 -12.46
N LEU A 99 -3.36 4.76 -12.95
CA LEU A 99 -3.12 4.56 -14.38
C LEU A 99 -3.97 3.43 -14.96
N LEU A 100 -4.13 2.33 -14.23
CA LEU A 100 -4.99 1.22 -14.61
C LEU A 100 -6.43 1.68 -14.75
N TRP A 101 -6.95 2.44 -13.77
CA TRP A 101 -8.31 2.98 -13.84
C TRP A 101 -8.48 3.96 -15.00
N LEU A 102 -7.54 4.89 -15.19
CA LEU A 102 -7.56 5.86 -16.29
C LEU A 102 -7.61 5.17 -17.66
N THR A 103 -6.87 4.08 -17.83
CA THR A 103 -6.74 3.37 -19.10
C THR A 103 -7.77 2.27 -19.34
N THR A 104 -8.57 1.88 -18.33
CA THR A 104 -9.57 0.81 -18.45
C THR A 104 -11.01 1.24 -18.18
N SER A 105 -11.23 2.31 -17.40
CA SER A 105 -12.57 2.84 -17.12
C SER A 105 -13.13 3.56 -18.36
N PRO A 106 -14.33 3.19 -18.89
CA PRO A 106 -14.91 3.86 -20.04
C PRO A 106 -15.05 5.37 -19.85
N THR A 107 -15.48 5.80 -18.66
CA THR A 107 -15.67 7.20 -18.30
C THR A 107 -14.34 7.95 -18.24
N ALA A 108 -13.34 7.39 -17.56
CA ALA A 108 -12.03 8.02 -17.42
C ALA A 108 -11.30 8.09 -18.76
N ARG A 109 -11.33 6.99 -19.53
CA ARG A 109 -10.72 6.93 -20.87
C ARG A 109 -11.29 7.97 -21.81
N ARG A 110 -12.62 8.08 -21.88
CA ARG A 110 -13.28 9.06 -22.77
C ARG A 110 -12.93 10.50 -22.39
N ARG A 111 -12.79 10.79 -21.08
CA ARG A 111 -12.55 12.14 -20.58
C ARG A 111 -11.08 12.57 -20.65
N TRP A 112 -10.13 11.68 -20.36
CA TRP A 112 -8.73 12.06 -20.14
C TRP A 112 -7.70 11.32 -21.00
N THR A 113 -7.96 10.08 -21.40
CA THR A 113 -6.93 9.24 -22.06
C THR A 113 -7.36 8.71 -23.43
N SER A 114 -8.26 9.41 -24.13
CA SER A 114 -8.85 8.94 -25.39
C SER A 114 -7.81 8.78 -26.51
N ARG A 115 -6.72 9.55 -26.45
CA ARG A 115 -5.60 9.50 -27.40
C ARG A 115 -4.39 8.72 -26.90
N TRP A 116 -4.46 8.12 -25.71
CA TRP A 116 -3.32 7.37 -25.17
C TRP A 116 -3.13 6.07 -25.95
N PRO A 117 -1.87 5.66 -26.19
CA PRO A 117 -1.60 4.42 -26.90
C PRO A 117 -2.03 3.20 -26.07
N SER A 118 -2.47 2.14 -26.76
CA SER A 118 -3.03 0.94 -26.14
C SER A 118 -2.02 0.15 -25.27
N TRP A 119 -0.73 0.25 -25.56
CA TRP A 119 0.32 -0.41 -24.79
C TRP A 119 0.43 0.12 -23.35
N LEU A 120 -0.02 1.35 -23.07
CA LEU A 120 -0.06 1.89 -21.70
C LEU A 120 -1.02 1.11 -20.80
N THR A 121 -2.10 0.56 -21.36
CA THR A 121 -3.02 -0.29 -20.59
C THR A 121 -2.33 -1.57 -20.15
N LEU A 122 -1.53 -2.19 -21.03
CA LEU A 122 -0.75 -3.38 -20.68
C LEU A 122 0.31 -3.04 -19.63
N LEU A 123 1.04 -1.94 -19.82
CA LEU A 123 2.04 -1.49 -18.85
C LEU A 123 1.40 -1.23 -17.48
N ALA A 124 0.25 -0.55 -17.42
CA ALA A 124 -0.46 -0.29 -16.17
C ALA A 124 -0.92 -1.58 -15.48
N GLN A 125 -1.37 -2.59 -16.23
CA GLN A 125 -1.74 -3.90 -15.67
C GLN A 125 -0.52 -4.62 -15.07
N VAL A 126 0.59 -4.68 -15.80
CA VAL A 126 1.82 -5.33 -15.33
C VAL A 126 2.37 -4.61 -14.10
N ALA A 127 2.47 -3.28 -14.16
CA ALA A 127 2.93 -2.46 -13.04
C ALA A 127 2.03 -2.64 -11.80
N THR A 128 0.71 -2.65 -11.99
CA THR A 128 -0.24 -2.88 -10.88
C THR A 128 -0.06 -4.26 -10.26
N ALA A 129 0.09 -5.32 -11.07
CA ALA A 129 0.28 -6.67 -10.56
C ALA A 129 1.58 -6.80 -9.75
N LEU A 130 2.70 -6.31 -10.29
CA LEU A 130 3.99 -6.36 -9.62
C LEU A 130 3.99 -5.55 -8.33
N ALA A 131 3.47 -4.32 -8.36
CA ALA A 131 3.38 -3.46 -7.18
C ALA A 131 2.44 -4.04 -6.12
N ALA A 132 1.34 -4.69 -6.53
CA ALA A 132 0.43 -5.34 -5.61
C ALA A 132 1.08 -6.53 -4.90
N ILE A 133 1.78 -7.40 -5.64
CA ILE A 133 2.53 -8.53 -5.06
C ILE A 133 3.60 -8.01 -4.11
N ALA A 134 4.38 -7.02 -4.53
CA ALA A 134 5.41 -6.41 -3.69
C ALA A 134 4.82 -5.83 -2.41
N THR A 135 3.72 -5.04 -2.50
CA THR A 135 3.05 -4.47 -1.32
C THR A 135 2.59 -5.56 -0.36
N LEU A 136 2.00 -6.66 -0.86
CA LEU A 136 1.59 -7.79 -0.02
C LEU A 136 2.76 -8.43 0.71
N VAL A 137 3.79 -8.84 -0.05
CA VAL A 137 4.96 -9.51 0.51
C VAL A 137 5.65 -8.63 1.53
N LEU A 138 5.89 -7.36 1.21
CA LEU A 138 6.59 -6.43 2.09
C LEU A 138 5.77 -6.10 3.33
N THR A 139 4.44 -5.97 3.23
CA THR A 139 3.57 -5.79 4.40
C THR A 139 3.59 -7.02 5.32
N VAL A 140 3.63 -8.24 4.76
CA VAL A 140 3.78 -9.48 5.54
C VAL A 140 5.14 -9.52 6.22
N LEU A 141 6.23 -9.19 5.52
CA LEU A 141 7.58 -9.19 6.07
C LEU A 141 7.73 -8.17 7.19
N ALA A 142 7.26 -6.93 6.98
CA ALA A 142 7.24 -5.91 8.03
C ALA A 142 6.43 -6.37 9.25
N GLY A 143 5.26 -6.98 9.05
CA GLY A 143 4.46 -7.54 10.15
C GLY A 143 5.17 -8.66 10.90
N HIS A 144 5.84 -9.57 10.17
CA HIS A 144 6.59 -10.67 10.77
C HIS A 144 7.78 -10.18 11.59
N THR A 145 8.60 -9.27 11.05
CA THR A 145 9.76 -8.72 11.76
C THR A 145 9.33 -7.87 12.95
N GLY A 146 8.23 -7.12 12.86
CA GLY A 146 7.65 -6.39 13.98
C GLY A 146 7.15 -7.31 15.09
N ALA A 147 6.51 -8.43 14.74
CA ALA A 147 6.12 -9.44 15.73
C ALA A 147 7.34 -10.09 16.40
N SER A 148 8.39 -10.39 15.63
CA SER A 148 9.64 -10.93 16.16
C SER A 148 10.36 -9.95 17.08
N ALA A 149 10.34 -8.64 16.80
CA ALA A 149 10.93 -7.63 17.69
C ALA A 149 10.24 -7.56 19.06
N VAL A 150 8.93 -7.80 19.12
CA VAL A 150 8.15 -7.73 20.37
C VAL A 150 8.12 -9.06 21.12
N TRP A 151 8.05 -10.18 20.40
CA TRP A 151 7.76 -11.50 20.96
C TRP A 151 8.85 -12.55 20.73
N GLY A 152 9.95 -12.19 20.06
CA GLY A 152 11.00 -13.12 19.64
C GLY A 152 11.91 -13.64 20.76
N GLY A 153 11.91 -12.97 21.91
CA GLY A 153 12.77 -13.30 23.07
C GLY A 153 14.11 -12.56 23.06
#